data_AF-A0A5K3ESZ5-F1
#
_entry.id   AF-A0A5K3ESZ5-F1
#
_cell.length_a   1.000
_cell.length_b   1.000
_cell.length_c   1.000
_cell.angle_alpha   90.00
_cell.angle_beta   90.00
_cell.angle_gamma   90.00
#
_symmetry.space_group_name_H-M   'P 1'
#
loop_
_entity.id
_entity.type
_entity.pdbx_description
1 polymer ?
#
loop_
_entity_poly.entity_id
_entity_poly.type
_entity_poly.pdbx_seq_one_letter_code
_entity_poly.pdbx_strand_id
1 'polypeptide(L)'
;MPTVARSLSTAPFKDSYQKELLRFLDAHQSPKAIYWEREAIAPVNLIVGHSVLKDHGVNHSYLIDPQHTSQCPPDVKTIFFVLHSNLKILDIVRNFLKSEFSPRAPTSETSKREYCIIAIPTFSVVCKAFLQETQVYNRLSGVYELPLTLLPLDSDLLSMEDPDSFASFSLHENEVSLFNLAKGLMKFQAVYGLFPRIRSKGAKAKRVVAMLAQMRQEAAATANLDVSTDAPTVQPLESPGQADLLIIIDRSVDILTPCLSQLTYEGLINEVFPVKYGSVKIPLPGSENNPKSVVFNSVDQLFSDIRNQNFTNVASILSKRTKELSAIINETKSSKELNKLRQVVGQLPELRQLHASASVHMSIAESVQDYATSDDFMSSFRTQQGDLLFELLTYNGRPLSRSLLFLQDF
;
A
#
# COMPACT_ATOMS: atom_id res chain seq x y z
N MET A 1 -26.31 -14.56 19.39
CA MET A 1 -25.05 -13.80 19.54
C MET A 1 -25.25 -12.46 18.86
N PRO A 2 -24.86 -11.33 19.46
CA PRO A 2 -24.92 -10.06 18.77
C PRO A 2 -23.89 -10.09 17.63
N THR A 3 -24.39 -9.99 16.40
CA THR A 3 -23.60 -9.83 15.19
C THR A 3 -22.73 -8.59 15.37
N VAL A 4 -21.41 -8.74 15.38
CA VAL A 4 -20.48 -7.60 15.45
C VAL A 4 -20.60 -6.83 14.13
N ALA A 5 -21.53 -5.87 14.10
CA ALA A 5 -21.95 -5.15 12.89
C ALA A 5 -21.13 -3.87 12.66
N ARG A 6 -19.84 -3.88 12.98
CA ARG A 6 -18.96 -2.75 12.67
C ARG A 6 -17.58 -3.29 12.29
N SER A 7 -17.43 -3.68 11.03
CA SER A 7 -16.09 -3.85 10.46
C SER A 7 -15.46 -2.47 10.30
N LEU A 8 -14.24 -2.31 10.82
CA LEU A 8 -13.45 -1.12 10.58
C LEU A 8 -13.01 -1.16 9.10
N SER A 9 -13.29 -0.10 8.35
CA SER A 9 -12.82 0.05 6.97
C SER A 9 -11.59 0.95 6.94
N THR A 10 -10.65 0.70 6.03
CA THR A 10 -9.49 1.57 5.77
C THR A 10 -9.83 2.88 5.02
N ALA A 11 -11.07 3.03 4.50
CA ALA A 11 -11.45 4.20 3.69
C ALA A 11 -11.26 5.56 4.40
N PRO A 12 -11.67 5.76 5.68
CA PRO A 12 -11.42 7.03 6.39
C PRO A 12 -9.93 7.35 6.53
N PHE A 13 -9.08 6.31 6.62
CA PHE A 13 -7.63 6.46 6.68
C PHE A 13 -7.07 6.95 5.35
N LYS A 14 -7.52 6.36 4.24
CA LYS A 14 -7.23 6.81 2.87
C LYS A 14 -7.62 8.28 2.67
N ASP A 15 -8.86 8.63 3.03
CA ASP A 15 -9.40 9.98 2.90
C ASP A 15 -8.58 11.00 3.70
N SER A 16 -8.06 10.60 4.86
CA SER A 16 -7.21 11.46 5.68
C SER A 16 -5.91 11.85 4.98
N TYR A 17 -5.22 10.89 4.33
CA TYR A 17 -4.03 11.20 3.54
C TYR A 17 -4.35 11.97 2.26
N GLN A 18 -5.45 11.61 1.59
CA GLN A 18 -5.88 12.32 0.39
C GLN A 18 -6.12 13.80 0.71
N LYS A 19 -6.88 14.12 1.75
CA LYS A 19 -7.12 15.51 2.19
C LYS A 19 -5.83 16.26 2.51
N GLU A 20 -4.86 15.59 3.14
CA GLU A 20 -3.57 16.18 3.49
C GLU A 20 -2.75 16.54 2.25
N LEU A 21 -2.65 15.61 1.29
CA LEU A 21 -2.00 15.86 0.00
C LEU A 21 -2.68 16.98 -0.78
N LEU A 22 -4.02 16.95 -0.88
CA LEU A 22 -4.78 17.96 -1.60
C LEU A 22 -4.63 19.35 -0.95
N ARG A 23 -4.53 19.43 0.38
CA ARG A 23 -4.23 20.69 1.09
C ARG A 23 -2.90 21.30 0.65
N PHE A 24 -1.87 20.49 0.44
CA PHE A 24 -0.57 20.99 -0.05
C PHE A 24 -0.66 21.52 -1.47
N LEU A 25 -1.44 20.85 -2.33
CA LEU A 25 -1.67 21.30 -3.70
C LEU A 25 -2.49 22.60 -3.71
N ASP A 26 -3.56 22.67 -2.94
CA ASP A 26 -4.50 23.80 -2.91
C ASP A 26 -3.92 25.06 -2.28
N ALA A 27 -2.83 24.94 -1.50
CA ALA A 27 -2.04 26.08 -1.05
C ALA A 27 -1.45 26.90 -2.22
N HIS A 28 -1.39 26.32 -3.42
CA HIS A 28 -0.88 26.95 -4.64
C HIS A 28 -1.96 26.93 -5.74
N GLN A 29 -2.69 28.02 -5.96
CA GLN A 29 -3.87 28.01 -6.85
C GLN A 29 -3.55 27.96 -8.35
N SER A 30 -2.30 28.22 -8.75
CA SER A 30 -1.92 28.25 -10.15
C SER A 30 -1.81 26.85 -10.79
N PRO A 31 -1.77 26.76 -12.14
CA PRO A 31 -1.56 25.49 -12.84
C PRO A 31 -0.27 24.81 -12.41
N LYS A 32 -0.37 23.51 -12.13
CA LYS A 32 0.67 22.72 -11.46
C LYS A 32 1.21 21.61 -12.35
N ALA A 33 2.47 21.25 -12.12
CA ALA A 33 3.03 19.98 -12.55
C ALA A 33 3.63 19.23 -11.36
N ILE A 34 3.56 17.89 -11.40
CA ILE A 34 4.24 17.03 -10.43
C ILE A 34 5.40 16.29 -11.11
N TYR A 35 6.58 16.36 -10.49
CA TYR A 35 7.74 15.55 -10.81
C TYR A 35 7.86 14.44 -9.76
N TRP A 36 7.76 13.20 -10.22
CA TRP A 36 7.69 12.02 -9.37
C TRP A 36 9.03 11.31 -9.28
N GLU A 37 9.46 11.01 -8.06
CA GLU A 37 10.32 9.85 -7.86
C GLU A 37 9.53 8.58 -8.23
N ARG A 38 10.14 7.67 -9.00
CA ARG A 38 9.47 6.47 -9.49
C ARG A 38 8.84 5.63 -8.37
N GLU A 39 9.54 5.49 -7.25
CA GLU A 39 9.11 4.68 -6.11
C GLU A 39 7.97 5.34 -5.30
N ALA A 40 7.80 6.66 -5.41
CA ALA A 40 6.71 7.38 -4.73
C ALA A 40 5.35 7.26 -5.45
N ILE A 41 5.33 6.88 -6.73
CA ILE A 41 4.11 6.85 -7.56
C ILE A 41 3.10 5.82 -7.02
N ALA A 42 3.53 4.58 -6.79
CA ALA A 42 2.63 3.51 -6.38
C ALA A 42 1.99 3.77 -4.99
N PRO A 43 2.76 4.14 -3.94
CA PRO A 43 2.18 4.54 -2.64
C PRO A 43 1.14 5.65 -2.75
N VAL A 44 1.41 6.71 -3.52
CA VAL A 44 0.51 7.85 -3.64
C VAL A 44 -0.74 7.51 -4.46
N ASN A 45 -0.62 6.65 -5.47
CA ASN A 45 -1.78 6.20 -6.25
C ASN A 45 -2.80 5.39 -5.43
N LEU A 46 -2.39 4.80 -4.30
CA LEU A 46 -3.33 4.13 -3.39
C LEU A 46 -4.29 5.11 -2.71
N ILE A 47 -3.86 6.37 -2.52
CA ILE A 47 -4.64 7.40 -1.84
C ILE A 47 -5.31 8.41 -2.80
N VAL A 48 -4.77 8.61 -4.00
CA VAL A 48 -5.31 9.60 -4.96
C VAL A 48 -5.19 9.12 -6.41
N GLY A 49 -6.22 9.38 -7.22
CA GLY A 49 -6.22 9.08 -8.66
C GLY A 49 -5.87 10.28 -9.52
N HIS A 50 -5.52 10.03 -10.79
CA HIS A 50 -5.18 11.08 -11.76
C HIS A 50 -6.29 12.11 -11.97
N SER A 51 -7.56 11.67 -12.00
CA SER A 51 -8.71 12.59 -12.16
C SER A 51 -8.77 13.60 -11.02
N VAL A 52 -8.63 13.14 -9.78
CA VAL A 52 -8.65 14.00 -8.59
C VAL A 52 -7.48 14.98 -8.62
N LEU A 53 -6.26 14.54 -8.97
CA LEU A 53 -5.12 15.45 -9.11
C LEU A 53 -5.37 16.55 -10.16
N LYS A 54 -6.01 16.19 -11.28
CA LYS A 54 -6.37 17.13 -12.34
C LYS A 54 -7.41 18.15 -11.88
N ASP A 55 -8.41 17.72 -11.11
CA ASP A 55 -9.42 18.61 -10.52
C ASP A 55 -8.79 19.65 -9.57
N HIS A 56 -7.65 19.31 -8.96
CA HIS A 56 -6.83 20.21 -8.13
C HIS A 56 -5.71 20.93 -8.90
N GLY A 57 -5.82 21.00 -10.24
CA GLY A 57 -4.96 21.81 -11.11
C GLY A 57 -3.61 21.19 -11.48
N VAL A 58 -3.42 19.88 -11.28
CA VAL A 58 -2.24 19.16 -11.77
C VAL A 58 -2.46 18.77 -13.23
N ASN A 59 -1.92 19.58 -14.14
CA ASN A 59 -2.11 19.41 -15.58
C ASN A 59 -1.07 18.47 -16.19
N HIS A 60 0.10 18.36 -15.56
CA HIS A 60 1.22 17.60 -16.08
C HIS A 60 1.90 16.75 -14.98
N SER A 61 2.38 15.58 -15.39
CA SER A 61 3.14 14.66 -14.54
C SER A 61 4.38 14.19 -15.28
N TYR A 62 5.53 14.27 -14.61
CA TYR A 62 6.84 13.89 -15.14
C TYR A 62 7.58 13.01 -14.15
N LEU A 63 8.63 12.32 -14.61
CA LEU A 63 9.56 11.64 -13.73
C LEU A 63 10.71 12.57 -13.36
N ILE A 64 11.20 12.45 -12.12
CA ILE A 64 12.47 13.04 -11.74
C ILE A 64 13.57 12.24 -12.46
N ASP A 65 14.23 12.89 -13.41
CA ASP A 65 15.32 12.29 -14.17
C ASP A 65 16.60 13.15 -14.09
N PRO A 66 17.80 12.53 -14.12
CA PRO A 66 19.08 13.25 -14.04
C PRO A 66 19.39 14.12 -15.26
N GLN A 67 18.78 13.84 -16.42
CA GLN A 67 19.08 14.49 -17.69
C GLN A 67 18.18 15.70 -17.96
N HIS A 68 17.20 15.94 -17.08
CA HIS A 68 16.18 16.97 -17.18
C HIS A 68 15.47 16.98 -18.54
N THR A 69 15.17 15.79 -19.05
CA THR A 69 14.60 15.61 -20.40
C THR A 69 13.20 16.18 -20.53
N SER A 70 12.47 16.24 -19.41
CA SER A 70 11.08 16.69 -19.35
C SER A 70 10.97 18.18 -19.04
N GLN A 71 10.95 19.01 -20.09
CA GLN A 71 10.71 20.45 -19.95
C GLN A 71 9.24 20.74 -19.66
N CYS A 72 9.00 21.55 -18.63
CA CYS A 72 7.65 21.92 -18.23
C CYS A 72 7.08 23.03 -19.14
N PRO A 73 5.82 22.92 -19.59
CA PRO A 73 5.13 23.94 -20.38
C PRO A 73 5.10 25.34 -19.73
N PRO A 74 5.06 26.44 -20.51
CA PRO A 74 5.11 27.82 -19.97
C PRO A 74 3.90 28.23 -19.11
N ASP A 75 2.76 27.58 -19.30
CA ASP A 75 1.52 27.81 -18.57
C ASP A 75 1.56 27.26 -17.13
N VAL A 76 2.45 26.29 -16.84
CA VAL A 76 2.68 25.79 -15.49
C VAL A 76 3.47 26.81 -14.66
N LYS A 77 2.89 27.21 -13.53
CA LYS A 77 3.50 28.16 -12.60
C LYS A 77 3.95 27.53 -11.28
N THR A 78 3.41 26.38 -10.89
CA THR A 78 3.87 25.67 -9.67
C THR A 78 4.37 24.28 -10.01
N ILE A 79 5.54 23.92 -9.49
CA ILE A 79 6.15 22.60 -9.66
C ILE A 79 6.28 21.94 -8.29
N PHE A 80 5.74 20.74 -8.15
CA PHE A 80 5.91 19.90 -6.97
C PHE A 80 6.86 18.74 -7.29
N PHE A 81 7.87 18.53 -6.45
CA PHE A 81 8.68 17.31 -6.44
C PHE A 81 8.15 16.38 -5.35
N VAL A 82 7.66 15.21 -5.73
CA VAL A 82 7.20 14.18 -4.79
C VAL A 82 8.28 13.10 -4.69
N LEU A 83 8.90 12.98 -3.52
CA LEU A 83 10.08 12.14 -3.32
C LEU A 83 10.20 11.62 -1.89
N HIS A 84 10.95 10.53 -1.72
CA HIS A 84 11.46 10.09 -0.43
C HIS A 84 12.69 10.90 -0.03
N SER A 85 12.95 11.00 1.28
CA SER A 85 14.13 11.68 1.83
C SER A 85 15.44 10.94 1.53
N ASN A 86 15.88 11.00 0.27
CA ASN A 86 17.09 10.37 -0.22
C ASN A 86 17.99 11.42 -0.89
N LEU A 87 19.25 11.51 -0.43
CA LEU A 87 20.22 12.48 -0.96
C LEU A 87 20.49 12.30 -2.46
N LYS A 88 20.42 11.08 -3.00
CA LYS A 88 20.66 10.83 -4.44
C LYS A 88 19.60 11.50 -5.31
N ILE A 89 18.33 11.33 -4.96
CA ILE A 89 17.22 11.96 -5.68
C ILE A 89 17.22 13.47 -5.43
N LEU A 90 17.52 13.89 -4.21
CA LEU A 90 17.57 15.30 -3.88
C LEU A 90 18.73 16.04 -4.56
N ASP A 91 19.85 15.38 -4.84
CA ASP A 91 20.95 15.93 -5.64
C ASP A 91 20.49 16.23 -7.08
N ILE A 92 19.69 15.34 -7.68
CA ILE A 92 19.09 15.55 -9.01
C ILE A 92 18.16 16.76 -8.99
N VAL A 93 17.25 16.83 -8.02
CA VAL A 93 16.31 17.97 -7.86
C VAL A 93 17.07 19.26 -7.62
N ARG A 94 18.14 19.24 -6.81
CA ARG A 94 19.00 20.40 -6.58
C ARG A 94 19.66 20.87 -7.87
N ASN A 95 20.16 19.96 -8.72
CA ASN A 95 20.79 20.32 -9.98
C ASN A 95 19.78 20.96 -10.95
N PHE A 96 18.58 20.39 -11.05
CA PHE A 96 17.46 20.96 -11.81
C PHE A 96 17.15 22.40 -11.34
N LEU A 97 17.01 22.58 -10.04
CA LEU A 97 16.72 23.87 -9.45
C LEU A 97 17.85 24.87 -9.71
N LYS A 98 19.12 24.46 -9.56
CA LYS A 98 20.26 25.34 -9.84
C LYS A 98 20.28 25.84 -11.29
N SER A 99 19.91 25.01 -12.28
CA SER A 99 19.83 25.46 -13.67
C SER A 99 18.68 26.44 -13.89
N GLU A 100 17.51 26.16 -13.32
CA GLU A 100 16.32 27.02 -13.43
C GLU A 100 16.53 28.38 -12.76
N PHE A 101 17.21 28.39 -11.61
CA PHE A 101 17.48 29.61 -10.87
C PHE A 101 18.74 30.36 -11.34
N SER A 102 19.39 29.92 -12.43
CA SER A 102 20.57 30.58 -12.97
C SER A 102 20.20 31.89 -13.67
N PRO A 103 20.96 32.98 -13.49
CA PRO A 103 20.69 34.26 -14.15
C PRO A 103 20.88 34.22 -15.68
N ARG A 104 21.45 33.12 -16.22
CA ARG A 104 21.61 32.87 -17.66
C ARG A 104 20.47 32.02 -18.25
N ALA A 105 19.48 31.63 -17.44
CA ALA A 105 18.31 30.93 -17.96
C ALA A 105 17.62 31.83 -19.01
N PRO A 106 17.18 31.27 -20.16
CA PRO A 106 16.58 32.07 -21.22
C PRO A 106 15.39 32.85 -20.65
N THR A 107 15.48 34.17 -20.77
CA THR A 107 14.44 35.15 -20.42
C THR A 107 13.23 34.99 -21.34
N SER A 108 12.48 33.90 -21.15
CA SER A 108 11.06 33.85 -21.50
C SER A 108 10.23 34.10 -20.24
N GLU A 109 8.91 34.19 -20.35
CA GLU A 109 7.98 34.40 -19.22
C GLU A 109 7.98 33.28 -18.14
N THR A 110 8.99 32.40 -18.13
CA THR A 110 9.34 31.41 -17.11
C THR A 110 9.79 32.04 -15.78
N SER A 111 9.86 33.37 -15.69
CA SER A 111 10.56 34.12 -14.64
C SER A 111 9.95 34.12 -13.23
N LYS A 112 8.84 33.43 -12.97
CA LYS A 112 8.32 33.19 -11.60
C LYS A 112 7.58 31.86 -11.49
N ARG A 113 8.30 30.75 -11.55
CA ARG A 113 7.76 29.47 -11.10
C ARG A 113 7.98 29.29 -9.60
N GLU A 114 6.98 28.75 -8.94
CA GLU A 114 7.05 28.29 -7.56
C GLU A 114 7.51 26.84 -7.55
N TYR A 115 8.50 26.52 -6.71
CA TYR A 115 9.04 25.17 -6.60
C TYR A 115 8.80 24.65 -5.19
N CYS A 116 8.13 23.51 -5.08
CA CYS A 116 7.76 22.90 -3.83
C CYS A 116 8.25 21.45 -3.75
N ILE A 117 8.53 20.97 -2.53
CA ILE A 117 8.86 19.57 -2.26
C ILE A 117 7.75 18.98 -1.40
N ILE A 118 7.29 17.77 -1.74
CA ILE A 118 6.45 16.92 -0.89
C ILE A 118 7.29 15.69 -0.56
N ALA A 119 7.76 15.61 0.68
CA ALA A 119 8.60 14.53 1.16
C ALA A 119 7.76 13.41 1.79
N ILE A 120 8.09 12.16 1.45
CA ILE A 120 7.44 10.95 1.98
C ILE A 120 8.45 10.12 2.80
N PRO A 121 8.09 9.63 4.01
CA PRO A 121 7.00 10.13 4.85
C PRO A 121 7.35 11.48 5.53
N THR A 122 8.64 11.82 5.60
CA THR A 122 9.15 13.03 6.29
C THR A 122 10.31 13.62 5.51
N PHE A 123 10.63 14.89 5.73
CA PHE A 123 11.80 15.56 5.18
C PHE A 123 12.95 15.53 6.19
N SER A 124 13.95 14.68 5.93
CA SER A 124 15.02 14.46 6.91
C SER A 124 15.85 15.72 7.17
N VAL A 125 16.36 15.85 8.41
CA VAL A 125 17.25 16.96 8.80
C VAL A 125 18.50 17.01 7.90
N VAL A 126 19.03 15.85 7.50
CA VAL A 126 20.17 15.74 6.59
C VAL A 126 19.84 16.31 5.20
N CYS A 127 18.68 15.96 4.64
CA CYS A 127 18.21 16.50 3.37
C CYS A 127 17.99 18.03 3.44
N LYS A 128 17.45 18.51 4.56
CA LYS A 128 17.28 19.95 4.81
C LYS A 128 18.62 20.69 4.85
N ALA A 129 19.58 20.20 5.64
CA ALA A 129 20.91 20.78 5.72
C ALA A 129 21.60 20.84 4.36
N PHE A 130 21.53 19.75 3.59
CA PHE A 130 22.09 19.67 2.24
C PHE A 130 21.53 20.74 1.27
N LEU A 131 20.23 20.99 1.29
CA LEU A 131 19.63 22.05 0.46
C LEU A 131 19.95 23.46 0.97
N GLN A 132 20.14 23.63 2.27
CA GLN A 132 20.52 24.91 2.88
C GLN A 132 21.95 25.29 2.50
N GLU A 133 22.90 24.36 2.63
CA GLU A 133 24.30 24.55 2.23
C GLU A 133 24.45 24.92 0.74
N THR A 134 23.54 24.41 -0.09
CA THR A 134 23.54 24.67 -1.53
C THR A 134 22.72 25.89 -1.93
N GLN A 135 22.21 26.65 -0.95
CA GLN A 135 21.39 27.87 -1.10
C GLN A 135 20.10 27.68 -1.93
N VAL A 136 19.66 26.43 -2.14
CA VAL A 136 18.42 26.11 -2.87
C VAL A 136 17.22 26.18 -1.93
N TYR A 137 17.38 25.77 -0.67
CA TYR A 137 16.28 25.64 0.29
C TYR A 137 15.46 26.93 0.44
N ASN A 138 16.15 28.07 0.58
CA ASN A 138 15.51 29.37 0.82
C ASN A 138 14.75 29.93 -0.40
N ARG A 139 14.87 29.29 -1.58
CA ARG A 139 14.17 29.67 -2.80
C ARG A 139 12.97 28.77 -3.10
N LEU A 140 12.76 27.71 -2.32
CA LEU A 140 11.58 26.88 -2.43
C LEU A 140 10.37 27.65 -1.88
N SER A 141 9.25 27.56 -2.58
CA SER A 141 7.98 28.13 -2.15
C SER A 141 7.33 27.33 -1.03
N GLY A 142 7.64 26.03 -0.93
CA GLY A 142 7.12 25.17 0.13
C GLY A 142 7.88 23.85 0.25
N VAL A 143 8.03 23.37 1.49
CA VAL A 143 8.49 22.02 1.78
C VAL A 143 7.47 21.37 2.71
N TYR A 144 6.76 20.40 2.19
CA TYR A 144 5.67 19.69 2.84
C TYR A 144 6.11 18.27 3.18
N GLU A 145 5.62 17.75 4.30
CA GLU A 145 5.79 16.36 4.69
C GLU A 145 4.44 15.67 4.56
N LEU A 146 4.36 14.63 3.74
CA LEU A 146 3.19 13.76 3.65
C LEU A 146 3.50 12.49 4.45
N PRO A 147 2.97 12.32 5.68
CA PRO A 147 3.31 11.23 6.59
C PRO A 147 2.67 9.89 6.19
N LEU A 148 2.77 9.55 4.91
CA LEU A 148 2.27 8.34 4.28
C LEU A 148 3.07 7.12 4.78
N THR A 149 2.70 6.66 5.97
CA THR A 149 3.43 5.62 6.73
C THR A 149 2.75 4.26 6.64
N LEU A 150 1.43 4.23 6.77
CA LEU A 150 0.60 3.04 6.57
C LEU A 150 -0.28 3.24 5.33
N LEU A 151 -0.23 2.31 4.39
CA LEU A 151 -0.91 2.35 3.11
C LEU A 151 -2.16 1.44 3.16
N PRO A 152 -3.34 1.93 2.74
CA PRO A 152 -4.55 1.11 2.66
C PRO A 152 -4.50 0.23 1.41
N LEU A 153 -4.08 -1.03 1.59
CA LEU A 153 -4.00 -2.01 0.51
C LEU A 153 -5.36 -2.68 0.24
N ASP A 154 -6.14 -2.89 1.30
CA ASP A 154 -7.49 -3.46 1.21
C ASP A 154 -8.40 -2.84 2.29
N SER A 155 -9.67 -3.24 2.32
CA SER A 155 -10.68 -2.74 3.26
C SER A 155 -10.33 -2.99 4.74
N ASP A 156 -9.52 -4.00 5.02
CA ASP A 156 -9.08 -4.44 6.35
C ASP A 156 -7.54 -4.55 6.49
N LEU A 157 -6.78 -4.08 5.50
CA LEU A 157 -5.31 -4.22 5.47
C LEU A 157 -4.60 -2.87 5.31
N LEU A 158 -3.74 -2.56 6.28
CA LEU A 158 -2.78 -1.46 6.24
C LEU A 158 -1.35 -2.03 6.22
N SER A 159 -0.49 -1.55 5.31
CA SER A 159 0.90 -1.99 5.20
C SER A 159 1.86 -0.79 5.13
N MET A 160 3.06 -0.91 5.69
CA MET A 160 4.12 0.07 5.44
C MET A 160 4.77 -0.09 4.07
N GLU A 161 4.62 -1.25 3.42
CA GLU A 161 5.31 -1.62 2.18
C GLU A 161 6.83 -1.38 2.25
N ASP A 162 7.43 -1.62 3.42
CA ASP A 162 8.86 -1.48 3.69
C ASP A 162 9.52 -2.87 3.74
N PRO A 163 10.11 -3.35 2.62
CA PRO A 163 10.72 -4.67 2.55
C PRO A 163 11.96 -4.81 3.45
N ASP A 164 12.61 -3.69 3.79
CA ASP A 164 13.85 -3.69 4.58
C ASP A 164 13.57 -3.58 6.08
N SER A 165 12.30 -3.41 6.49
CA SER A 165 11.90 -3.20 7.89
C SER A 165 12.37 -4.31 8.83
N PHE A 166 12.35 -5.57 8.39
CA PHE A 166 12.83 -6.69 9.21
C PHE A 166 14.34 -6.68 9.38
N ALA A 167 15.09 -6.54 8.28
CA ALA A 167 16.55 -6.58 8.27
C ALA A 167 17.16 -5.35 8.96
N SER A 168 16.61 -4.16 8.69
CA SER A 168 17.11 -2.88 9.21
C SER A 168 17.23 -2.88 10.74
N PHE A 169 16.19 -3.33 11.44
CA PHE A 169 16.28 -3.44 12.90
C PHE A 169 17.10 -4.66 13.34
N SER A 170 16.87 -5.83 12.73
CA SER A 170 17.45 -7.09 13.24
C SER A 170 18.96 -7.19 13.02
N LEU A 171 19.50 -6.49 12.03
CA LEU A 171 20.92 -6.54 11.65
C LEU A 171 21.67 -5.23 11.94
N HIS A 172 20.99 -4.09 11.93
CA HIS A 172 21.62 -2.77 12.03
C HIS A 172 21.09 -1.91 13.18
N GLU A 173 20.21 -2.45 14.03
CA GLU A 173 19.56 -1.73 15.13
C GLU A 173 18.89 -0.41 14.67
N ASN A 174 18.54 -0.33 13.38
CA ASN A 174 17.91 0.85 12.81
C ASN A 174 16.41 0.83 13.13
N GLU A 175 15.97 1.81 13.93
CA GLU A 175 14.60 1.91 14.42
C GLU A 175 13.65 2.72 13.53
N VAL A 176 14.09 3.20 12.36
CA VAL A 176 13.27 4.08 11.49
C VAL A 176 11.92 3.46 11.13
N SER A 177 11.89 2.17 10.76
CA SER A 177 10.63 1.49 10.44
C SER A 177 9.72 1.34 11.65
N LEU A 178 10.27 1.11 12.86
CA LEU A 178 9.48 1.06 14.09
C LEU A 178 8.88 2.42 14.44
N PHE A 179 9.65 3.49 14.22
CA PHE A 179 9.19 4.86 14.40
C PHE A 179 8.08 5.24 13.40
N ASN A 180 8.22 4.83 12.14
CA ASN A 180 7.19 5.02 11.12
C ASN A 180 5.91 4.23 11.45
N LEU A 181 6.03 3.01 11.98
CA LEU A 181 4.87 2.26 12.47
C LEU A 181 4.18 2.99 13.63
N ALA A 182 4.94 3.52 14.60
CA ALA A 182 4.38 4.30 15.70
C ALA A 182 3.66 5.58 15.20
N LYS A 183 4.22 6.29 14.22
CA LYS A 183 3.55 7.42 13.55
C LYS A 183 2.27 6.99 12.83
N GLY A 184 2.29 5.88 12.12
CA GLY A 184 1.10 5.31 11.48
C GLY A 184 0.00 4.97 12.50
N LEU A 185 0.38 4.42 13.66
CA LEU A 185 -0.55 4.16 14.77
C LEU A 185 -1.08 5.45 15.42
N MET A 186 -0.27 6.52 15.48
CA MET A 186 -0.76 7.84 15.90
C MET A 186 -1.80 8.39 14.91
N LYS A 187 -1.56 8.28 13.60
CA LYS A 187 -2.54 8.65 12.57
C LYS A 187 -3.80 7.78 12.69
N PHE A 188 -3.65 6.48 12.96
CA PHE A 188 -4.78 5.57 13.16
C PHE A 188 -5.66 6.07 14.31
N GLN A 189 -5.06 6.45 15.43
CA GLN A 189 -5.79 7.00 16.56
C GLN A 189 -6.46 8.35 16.26
N ALA A 190 -5.85 9.19 15.42
CA ALA A 190 -6.46 10.44 14.99
C ALA A 190 -7.72 10.22 14.11
N VAL A 191 -7.78 9.09 13.39
CA VAL A 191 -8.91 8.76 12.50
C VAL A 191 -9.98 7.93 13.22
N TYR A 192 -9.56 6.96 14.04
CA TYR A 192 -10.44 5.96 14.64
C TYR A 192 -10.58 6.07 16.15
N GLY A 193 -9.88 7.00 16.80
CA GLY A 193 -9.83 7.17 18.25
C GLY A 193 -8.82 6.26 18.96
N LEU A 194 -8.67 6.44 20.27
CA LEU A 194 -7.64 5.75 21.05
C LEU A 194 -7.87 4.24 21.17
N PHE A 195 -6.77 3.48 21.19
CA PHE A 195 -6.75 2.09 21.66
C PHE A 195 -6.98 2.05 23.19
N PRO A 196 -8.05 1.42 23.69
CA PRO A 196 -8.28 1.24 25.12
C PRO A 196 -7.27 0.30 25.78
N ARG A 197 -6.79 -0.70 25.02
CA ARG A 197 -5.86 -1.73 25.49
C ARG A 197 -4.79 -1.98 24.43
N ILE A 198 -3.55 -2.12 24.87
CA ILE A 198 -2.42 -2.48 24.01
C ILE A 198 -1.73 -3.72 24.60
N ARG A 199 -1.54 -4.74 23.76
CA ARG A 199 -0.78 -5.95 24.09
C ARG A 199 0.36 -6.09 23.10
N SER A 200 1.56 -6.38 23.59
CA SER A 200 2.74 -6.51 22.73
C SER A 200 3.59 -7.72 23.08
N LYS A 201 4.13 -8.41 22.08
CA LYS A 201 5.07 -9.52 22.27
C LYS A 201 6.30 -9.35 21.38
N GLY A 202 7.48 -9.42 22.00
CA GLY A 202 8.80 -9.23 21.38
C GLY A 202 9.41 -7.85 21.61
N ALA A 203 10.70 -7.70 21.29
CA ALA A 203 11.47 -6.51 21.61
C ALA A 203 11.06 -5.31 20.75
N LYS A 204 10.91 -5.51 19.43
CA LYS A 204 10.45 -4.47 18.49
C LYS A 204 9.05 -3.99 18.85
N ALA A 205 8.15 -4.93 19.18
CA ALA A 205 6.78 -4.60 19.57
C ALA A 205 6.74 -3.72 20.83
N LYS A 206 7.53 -4.05 21.87
CA LYS A 206 7.65 -3.21 23.08
C LYS A 206 8.20 -1.81 22.74
N ARG A 207 9.18 -1.73 21.85
CA ARG A 207 9.77 -0.46 21.42
C ARG A 207 8.73 0.44 20.74
N VAL A 208 7.90 -0.12 19.85
CA VAL A 208 6.79 0.60 19.20
C VAL A 208 5.79 1.11 20.24
N VAL A 209 5.42 0.31 21.24
CA VAL A 209 4.52 0.76 22.32
C VAL A 209 5.11 1.94 23.09
N ALA A 210 6.41 1.90 23.41
CA ALA A 210 7.09 3.00 24.10
C ALA A 210 7.09 4.29 23.25
N MET A 211 7.41 4.19 21.95
CA MET A 211 7.35 5.33 21.03
C MET A 211 5.94 5.90 20.93
N LEU A 212 4.91 5.05 20.80
CA LEU A 212 3.52 5.46 20.72
C LEU A 212 3.07 6.20 21.99
N ALA A 213 3.45 5.70 23.16
CA ALA A 213 3.15 6.35 24.44
C ALA A 213 3.83 7.73 24.56
N GLN A 214 5.10 7.83 24.16
CA GLN A 214 5.84 9.09 24.14
C GLN A 214 5.19 10.10 23.19
N MET A 215 4.88 9.71 21.95
CA MET A 215 4.22 10.57 20.97
C MET A 215 2.86 11.10 21.46
N ARG A 216 2.10 10.26 22.20
CA ARG A 216 0.85 10.69 22.84
C ARG A 216 1.09 11.76 23.92
N GLN A 217 2.12 11.58 24.76
CA GLN A 217 2.46 12.55 25.81
C GLN A 217 2.90 13.89 25.20
N GLU A 218 3.73 13.85 24.16
CA GLU A 218 4.19 15.04 23.45
C GLU A 218 3.01 15.78 22.80
N ALA A 219 2.11 15.06 22.12
CA ALA A 219 0.92 15.66 21.51
C ALA A 219 0.00 16.33 22.54
N ALA A 220 -0.21 15.69 23.70
CA ALA A 220 -1.01 16.26 24.79
C ALA A 220 -0.34 17.49 25.41
N ALA A 221 0.99 17.49 25.56
CA ALA A 221 1.73 18.64 26.06
C ALA A 221 1.62 19.84 25.12
N THR A 222 1.74 19.62 23.80
CA THR A 222 1.59 20.69 22.79
C THR A 222 0.16 21.25 22.77
N ALA A 223 -0.86 20.39 22.84
CA ALA A 223 -2.25 20.82 22.87
C ALA A 223 -2.57 21.74 24.08
N ASN A 224 -1.90 21.51 25.22
CA ASN A 224 -2.05 22.36 26.41
C ASN A 224 -1.35 23.72 26.29
N LEU A 225 -0.42 23.89 25.34
CA LEU A 225 0.31 25.15 25.11
C LEU A 225 -0.41 26.05 24.07
N ASP A 226 -1.13 25.46 23.11
CA ASP A 226 -1.75 26.16 21.96
C ASP A 226 -3.15 26.77 22.24
N VAL A 227 -3.50 27.04 23.51
CA VAL A 227 -4.82 27.60 23.90
C VAL A 227 -5.09 29.02 23.32
N SER A 228 -4.13 29.63 22.60
CA SER A 228 -4.22 31.02 22.14
C SER A 228 -4.23 31.28 20.62
N THR A 229 -4.39 30.29 19.74
CA THR A 229 -4.49 30.58 18.28
C THR A 229 -5.43 29.65 17.52
N ASP A 230 -6.20 30.22 16.58
CA ASP A 230 -7.17 29.62 15.62
C ASP A 230 -6.56 28.56 14.64
N ALA A 231 -5.76 27.62 15.14
CA ALA A 231 -5.31 26.46 14.37
C ALA A 231 -6.42 25.40 14.31
N PRO A 232 -6.55 24.63 13.21
CA PRO A 232 -7.60 23.63 13.08
C PRO A 232 -7.43 22.60 14.19
N THR A 233 -8.40 22.57 15.10
CA THR A 233 -8.47 21.72 16.27
C THR A 233 -8.10 20.28 15.93
N VAL A 234 -6.92 19.85 16.36
CA VAL A 234 -6.65 18.43 16.58
C VAL A 234 -7.73 17.98 17.56
N GLN A 235 -8.66 17.13 17.12
CA GLN A 235 -9.66 16.58 18.03
C GLN A 235 -8.92 16.01 19.24
N PRO A 236 -9.28 16.39 20.48
CA PRO A 236 -8.68 15.79 21.65
C PRO A 236 -8.78 14.27 21.51
N LEU A 237 -7.64 13.59 21.68
CA LEU A 237 -7.52 12.13 21.66
C LEU A 237 -8.21 11.53 22.90
N GLU A 238 -9.44 11.92 23.21
CA GLU A 238 -10.13 11.61 24.46
C GLU A 238 -11.32 10.65 24.25
N SER A 239 -11.82 10.50 23.02
CA SER A 239 -12.91 9.55 22.74
C SER A 239 -12.38 8.11 22.63
N PRO A 240 -13.05 7.12 23.25
CA PRO A 240 -12.74 5.71 23.03
C PRO A 240 -12.83 5.40 21.54
N GLY A 241 -11.79 4.76 21.01
CA GLY A 241 -11.71 4.45 19.59
C GLY A 241 -12.65 3.33 19.15
N GLN A 242 -12.73 3.15 17.84
CA GLN A 242 -13.50 2.08 17.20
C GLN A 242 -12.84 0.70 17.34
N ALA A 243 -11.57 0.65 17.75
CA ALA A 243 -10.82 -0.58 17.98
C ALA A 243 -10.66 -0.86 19.49
N ASP A 244 -11.15 -2.01 19.96
CA ASP A 244 -11.14 -2.38 21.37
C ASP A 244 -9.74 -2.73 21.91
N LEU A 245 -8.87 -3.23 21.04
CA LEU A 245 -7.56 -3.79 21.40
C LEU A 245 -6.58 -3.67 20.24
N LEU A 246 -5.38 -3.16 20.53
CA LEU A 246 -4.21 -3.29 19.65
C LEU A 246 -3.33 -4.44 20.12
N ILE A 247 -3.04 -5.40 19.24
CA ILE A 247 -2.04 -6.45 19.46
C ILE A 247 -0.85 -6.19 18.53
N ILE A 248 0.35 -6.06 19.10
CA ILE A 248 1.60 -5.86 18.34
C ILE A 248 2.47 -7.09 18.52
N ILE A 249 2.80 -7.76 17.42
CA ILE A 249 3.65 -8.95 17.42
C ILE A 249 4.93 -8.64 16.64
N ASP A 250 6.07 -8.83 17.28
CA ASP A 250 7.37 -8.80 16.63
C ASP A 250 7.58 -10.08 15.83
N ARG A 251 7.83 -9.97 14.52
CA ARG A 251 8.08 -11.12 13.63
C ARG A 251 9.18 -12.05 14.14
N SER A 252 10.17 -11.55 14.88
CA SER A 252 11.25 -12.39 15.44
C SER A 252 10.77 -13.42 16.49
N VAL A 253 9.55 -13.27 17.00
CA VAL A 253 8.93 -14.23 17.93
C VAL A 253 8.50 -15.52 17.21
N ASP A 254 8.31 -15.46 15.89
CA ASP A 254 8.01 -16.61 15.04
C ASP A 254 8.68 -16.39 13.68
N ILE A 255 9.90 -16.89 13.52
CA ILE A 255 10.63 -16.77 12.24
C ILE A 255 10.26 -17.92 11.29
N LEU A 256 9.68 -19.01 11.82
CA LEU A 256 9.38 -20.21 11.04
C LEU A 256 8.26 -19.99 10.03
N THR A 257 7.13 -19.39 10.44
CA THR A 257 5.97 -19.19 9.56
C THR A 257 6.32 -18.55 8.19
N PRO A 258 7.05 -17.43 8.09
CA PRO A 258 7.42 -16.83 6.80
C PRO A 258 8.47 -17.62 6.00
N CYS A 259 9.12 -18.64 6.58
CA CYS A 259 10.05 -19.53 5.88
C CYS A 259 9.35 -20.73 5.24
N LEU A 260 8.08 -20.99 5.58
CA LEU A 260 7.30 -22.08 5.00
C LEU A 260 6.66 -21.64 3.69
N SER A 261 6.59 -22.56 2.73
CA SER A 261 5.86 -22.34 1.49
C SER A 261 4.38 -22.09 1.80
N GLN A 262 3.86 -20.97 1.31
CA GLN A 262 2.44 -20.63 1.50
C GLN A 262 1.55 -21.52 0.62
N LEU A 263 0.36 -21.90 1.11
CA LEU A 263 -0.54 -22.83 0.41
C LEU A 263 -1.95 -22.28 0.15
N THR A 264 -2.22 -21.04 0.57
CA THR A 264 -3.42 -20.31 0.16
C THR A 264 -3.26 -19.79 -1.26
N TYR A 265 -4.36 -19.52 -1.97
CA TYR A 265 -4.30 -18.96 -3.32
C TYR A 265 -3.47 -17.67 -3.41
N GLU A 266 -3.76 -16.67 -2.57
CA GLU A 266 -3.03 -15.40 -2.56
C GLU A 266 -1.58 -15.57 -2.09
N GLY A 267 -1.35 -16.45 -1.12
CA GLY A 267 0.00 -16.82 -0.70
C GLY A 267 0.85 -17.37 -1.84
N LEU A 268 0.34 -18.36 -2.59
CA LEU A 268 1.06 -18.91 -3.75
C LEU A 268 1.16 -17.92 -4.91
N ILE A 269 0.17 -17.05 -5.12
CA ILE A 269 0.32 -15.93 -6.07
C ILE A 269 1.55 -15.11 -5.69
N ASN A 270 1.75 -14.80 -4.41
CA ASN A 270 2.88 -14.00 -3.96
C ASN A 270 4.24 -14.73 -4.05
N GLU A 271 4.25 -16.07 -3.96
CA GLU A 271 5.45 -16.89 -4.21
C GLU A 271 5.87 -16.83 -5.70
N VAL A 272 4.89 -16.83 -6.62
CA VAL A 272 5.14 -16.83 -8.06
C VAL A 272 5.35 -15.42 -8.61
N PHE A 273 4.53 -14.48 -8.14
CA PHE A 273 4.46 -13.10 -8.59
C PHE A 273 4.57 -12.18 -7.36
N PRO A 274 5.76 -11.65 -7.04
CA PRO A 274 5.94 -10.77 -5.88
C PRO A 274 5.02 -9.55 -5.96
N VAL A 275 3.94 -9.55 -5.18
CA VAL A 275 2.92 -8.50 -5.17
C VAL A 275 3.44 -7.31 -4.38
N LYS A 276 3.32 -6.10 -4.95
CA LYS A 276 3.67 -4.86 -4.26
C LYS A 276 2.55 -3.85 -4.39
N TYR A 277 2.23 -3.15 -3.32
CA TYR A 277 1.15 -2.17 -3.29
C TYR A 277 -0.20 -2.76 -3.75
N GLY A 278 -0.45 -4.04 -3.43
CA GLY A 278 -1.66 -4.77 -3.83
C GLY A 278 -1.78 -5.04 -5.34
N SER A 279 -0.70 -4.93 -6.13
CA SER A 279 -0.75 -5.22 -7.56
C SER A 279 0.55 -5.81 -8.11
N VAL A 280 0.46 -6.47 -9.27
CA VAL A 280 1.63 -6.96 -10.01
C VAL A 280 1.34 -6.99 -11.51
N LYS A 281 2.39 -6.88 -12.34
CA LYS A 281 2.26 -7.00 -13.79
C LYS A 281 2.41 -8.46 -14.20
N ILE A 282 1.37 -9.03 -14.82
CA ILE A 282 1.32 -10.44 -15.21
C ILE A 282 1.20 -10.56 -16.74
N PRO A 283 1.99 -11.42 -17.41
CA PRO A 283 1.85 -11.71 -18.82
C PRO A 283 0.65 -12.65 -19.06
N LEU A 284 -0.55 -12.08 -19.05
CA LEU A 284 -1.78 -12.84 -19.31
C LEU A 284 -1.89 -13.23 -20.81
N PRO A 285 -2.65 -14.30 -21.15
CA PRO A 285 -2.86 -14.71 -22.54
C PRO A 285 -3.31 -13.53 -23.43
N GLY A 286 -2.65 -13.37 -24.58
CA GLY A 286 -2.89 -12.25 -25.50
C GLY A 286 -2.27 -10.90 -25.09
N SER A 287 -1.47 -10.88 -24.01
CA SER A 287 -0.71 -9.70 -23.56
C SER A 287 0.76 -10.00 -23.25
N GLU A 288 1.33 -11.03 -23.90
CA GLU A 288 2.71 -11.50 -23.68
C GLU A 288 3.75 -10.37 -23.84
N ASN A 289 3.60 -9.53 -24.87
CA ASN A 289 4.51 -8.41 -25.14
C ASN A 289 4.24 -7.16 -24.27
N ASN A 290 3.14 -7.11 -23.53
CA ASN A 290 2.80 -5.98 -22.67
C ASN A 290 2.02 -6.45 -21.42
N PRO A 291 2.73 -6.91 -20.38
CA PRO A 291 2.13 -7.44 -19.16
C PRO A 291 1.09 -6.49 -18.56
N LYS A 292 -0.07 -7.04 -18.20
CA LYS A 292 -1.17 -6.26 -17.62
C LYS A 292 -0.99 -6.14 -16.12
N SER A 293 -1.25 -4.95 -15.59
CA SER A 293 -1.31 -4.74 -14.14
C SER A 293 -2.59 -5.38 -13.60
N VAL A 294 -2.44 -6.36 -12.71
CA VAL A 294 -3.53 -7.00 -11.98
C VAL A 294 -3.50 -6.47 -10.54
N VAL A 295 -4.66 -6.08 -10.03
CA VAL A 295 -4.85 -5.60 -8.65
C VAL A 295 -5.52 -6.70 -7.84
N PHE A 296 -4.97 -7.00 -6.67
CA PHE A 296 -5.45 -8.04 -5.77
C PHE A 296 -6.00 -7.38 -4.50
N ASN A 297 -7.33 -7.25 -4.42
CA ASN A 297 -8.02 -6.76 -3.23
C ASN A 297 -9.49 -7.21 -3.23
N SER A 298 -10.19 -6.92 -2.14
CA SER A 298 -11.60 -7.31 -1.95
C SER A 298 -12.63 -6.63 -2.87
N VAL A 299 -12.21 -5.71 -3.75
CA VAL A 299 -13.12 -5.12 -4.76
C VAL A 299 -13.53 -6.16 -5.80
N ASP A 300 -12.62 -7.08 -6.14
CA ASP A 300 -12.97 -8.27 -6.91
C ASP A 300 -13.62 -9.31 -5.99
N GLN A 301 -14.93 -9.48 -6.13
CA GLN A 301 -15.70 -10.44 -5.32
C GLN A 301 -15.24 -11.89 -5.53
N LEU A 302 -14.86 -12.27 -6.75
CA LEU A 302 -14.36 -13.61 -7.02
C LEU A 302 -13.03 -13.82 -6.28
N PHE A 303 -12.13 -12.84 -6.37
CA PHE A 303 -10.86 -12.92 -5.65
C PHE A 303 -11.07 -12.98 -4.14
N SER A 304 -11.99 -12.19 -3.59
CA SER A 304 -12.35 -12.21 -2.16
C SER A 304 -12.79 -13.60 -1.69
N ASP A 305 -13.56 -14.32 -2.51
CA ASP A 305 -14.03 -15.69 -2.22
C ASP A 305 -12.89 -16.72 -2.20
N ILE A 306 -11.88 -16.56 -3.07
CA ILE A 306 -10.85 -17.59 -3.31
C ILE A 306 -9.48 -17.31 -2.68
N ARG A 307 -9.14 -16.05 -2.39
CA ARG A 307 -7.79 -15.62 -1.94
C ARG A 307 -7.28 -16.38 -0.72
N ASN A 308 -8.18 -16.64 0.24
CA ASN A 308 -7.88 -17.30 1.51
C ASN A 308 -8.10 -18.83 1.46
N GLN A 309 -8.54 -19.38 0.33
CA GLN A 309 -8.74 -20.82 0.19
C GLN A 309 -7.41 -21.52 0.03
N ASN A 310 -7.31 -22.75 0.54
CA ASN A 310 -6.23 -23.64 0.15
C ASN A 310 -6.27 -23.85 -1.37
N PHE A 311 -5.12 -23.78 -2.02
CA PHE A 311 -5.02 -23.80 -3.48
C PHE A 311 -5.67 -25.02 -4.13
N THR A 312 -5.67 -26.17 -3.46
CA THR A 312 -6.29 -27.41 -3.96
C THR A 312 -7.79 -27.26 -4.24
N ASN A 313 -8.47 -26.34 -3.54
CA ASN A 313 -9.90 -26.09 -3.72
C ASN A 313 -10.19 -25.08 -4.86
N VAL A 314 -9.22 -24.24 -5.22
CA VAL A 314 -9.44 -23.07 -6.10
C VAL A 314 -9.86 -23.47 -7.51
N ALA A 315 -9.23 -24.48 -8.10
CA ALA A 315 -9.53 -24.94 -9.46
C ALA A 315 -10.99 -25.37 -9.62
N SER A 316 -11.55 -26.04 -8.61
CA SER A 316 -12.95 -26.47 -8.61
C SER A 316 -13.91 -25.28 -8.53
N ILE A 317 -13.60 -24.28 -7.72
CA ILE A 317 -14.40 -23.05 -7.55
C ILE A 317 -14.39 -22.24 -8.86
N LEU A 318 -13.21 -22.01 -9.43
CA LEU A 318 -13.06 -21.27 -10.70
C LEU A 318 -13.79 -21.99 -11.83
N SER A 319 -13.63 -23.30 -11.96
CA SER A 319 -14.31 -24.08 -12.99
C SER A 319 -15.83 -24.00 -12.88
N LYS A 320 -16.38 -24.10 -11.67
CA LYS A 320 -17.82 -23.98 -11.43
C LYS A 320 -18.33 -22.59 -11.81
N ARG A 321 -17.70 -21.53 -11.30
CA ARG A 321 -18.08 -20.13 -11.57
C ARG A 321 -18.01 -19.79 -13.06
N THR A 322 -16.95 -20.21 -13.76
CA THR A 322 -16.80 -19.96 -15.20
C THR A 322 -17.88 -20.66 -16.03
N LYS A 323 -18.24 -21.90 -15.67
CA LYS A 323 -19.34 -22.64 -16.35
C LYS A 323 -20.70 -21.98 -16.13
N GLU A 324 -21.00 -21.56 -14.89
CA GLU A 324 -22.23 -20.84 -14.54
C GLU A 324 -22.33 -19.52 -15.33
N LEU A 325 -21.27 -18.70 -15.33
CA LEU A 325 -21.23 -17.43 -16.05
C LEU A 325 -21.37 -17.63 -17.57
N SER A 326 -20.70 -18.65 -18.13
CA SER A 326 -20.81 -18.98 -19.56
C SER A 326 -22.22 -19.41 -19.95
N ALA A 327 -22.91 -20.19 -19.10
CA ALA A 327 -24.28 -20.62 -19.33
C ALA A 327 -25.23 -19.41 -19.37
N ILE A 328 -25.13 -18.50 -18.39
CA ILE A 328 -25.97 -17.28 -18.32
C ILE A 328 -25.73 -16.39 -19.54
N ILE A 329 -24.48 -16.16 -19.93
CA ILE A 329 -24.14 -15.31 -21.09
C ILE A 329 -24.66 -15.94 -22.40
N ASN A 330 -24.56 -17.26 -22.56
CA ASN A 330 -25.01 -17.96 -23.76
C ASN A 330 -26.55 -18.05 -23.84
N GLU A 331 -27.23 -18.30 -22.73
CA GLU A 331 -28.69 -18.26 -22.66
C GLU A 331 -29.23 -16.87 -23.00
N THR A 332 -28.55 -15.81 -22.55
CA THR A 332 -28.91 -14.43 -22.89
C THR A 332 -28.82 -14.16 -24.39
N LYS A 333 -27.80 -14.69 -25.07
CA LYS A 333 -27.63 -14.53 -26.52
C LYS A 333 -28.66 -15.32 -27.33
N SER A 334 -29.14 -16.44 -26.80
CA SER A 334 -30.07 -17.34 -27.50
C SER A 334 -31.55 -17.11 -27.16
N SER A 335 -31.84 -16.35 -26.10
CA SER A 335 -33.21 -16.08 -25.65
C SER A 335 -34.00 -15.23 -26.65
N LYS A 336 -35.24 -15.67 -26.93
CA LYS A 336 -36.23 -14.93 -27.73
C LYS A 336 -37.28 -14.22 -26.87
N GLU A 337 -37.24 -14.39 -25.55
CA GLU A 337 -38.19 -13.76 -24.61
C GLU A 337 -37.73 -12.35 -24.25
N LEU A 338 -38.46 -11.35 -24.73
CA LEU A 338 -38.17 -9.91 -24.56
C LEU A 338 -37.98 -9.48 -23.09
N ASN A 339 -38.74 -10.06 -22.16
CA ASN A 339 -38.68 -9.69 -20.74
C ASN A 339 -37.40 -10.22 -20.07
N LYS A 340 -36.99 -11.46 -20.34
CA LYS A 340 -35.71 -12.01 -19.86
C LYS A 340 -34.53 -11.29 -20.49
N LEU A 341 -34.63 -10.96 -21.79
CA LEU A 341 -33.60 -10.21 -22.48
C LEU A 341 -33.38 -8.84 -21.82
N ARG A 342 -34.45 -8.09 -21.50
CA ARG A 342 -34.33 -6.79 -20.81
C ARG A 342 -33.70 -6.91 -19.41
N GLN A 343 -34.06 -7.92 -18.64
CA GLN A 343 -33.52 -8.14 -17.30
C GLN A 343 -32.00 -8.41 -17.34
N VAL A 344 -31.54 -9.27 -18.26
CA VAL A 344 -30.13 -9.65 -18.34
C VAL A 344 -29.27 -8.64 -19.10
N VAL A 345 -29.81 -7.92 -20.09
CA VAL A 345 -29.09 -6.83 -20.78
C VAL A 345 -28.64 -5.75 -19.81
N GLY A 346 -29.45 -5.45 -18.78
CA GLY A 346 -29.07 -4.52 -17.71
C GLY A 346 -27.90 -5.01 -16.85
N GLN A 347 -27.77 -6.32 -16.67
CA GLN A 347 -26.71 -6.97 -15.87
C GLN A 347 -25.50 -7.42 -16.70
N LEU A 348 -25.58 -7.33 -18.03
CA LEU A 348 -24.55 -7.79 -18.95
C LEU A 348 -23.16 -7.17 -18.70
N PRO A 349 -23.02 -5.87 -18.36
CA PRO A 349 -21.72 -5.29 -18.04
C PRO A 349 -21.06 -5.97 -16.82
N GLU A 350 -21.83 -6.20 -15.76
CA GLU A 350 -21.37 -6.86 -14.53
C GLU A 350 -21.00 -8.31 -14.80
N LEU A 351 -21.84 -9.07 -15.51
CA LEU A 351 -21.55 -10.45 -15.90
C LEU A 351 -20.29 -10.56 -16.76
N ARG A 352 -20.05 -9.61 -17.67
CA ARG A 352 -18.81 -9.55 -18.47
C ARG A 352 -17.59 -9.26 -17.60
N GLN A 353 -17.72 -8.38 -16.61
CA GLN A 353 -16.64 -8.08 -15.67
C GLN A 353 -16.30 -9.32 -14.82
N LEU A 354 -17.31 -10.01 -14.27
CA LEU A 354 -17.12 -11.25 -13.51
C LEU A 354 -16.47 -12.34 -14.37
N HIS A 355 -16.91 -12.50 -15.62
CA HIS A 355 -16.30 -13.45 -16.54
C HIS A 355 -14.85 -13.08 -16.89
N ALA A 356 -14.54 -11.80 -17.06
CA ALA A 356 -13.17 -11.34 -17.30
C ALA A 356 -12.27 -11.61 -16.09
N SER A 357 -12.74 -11.31 -14.87
CA SER A 357 -12.06 -11.65 -13.62
C SER A 357 -11.80 -13.16 -13.52
N ALA A 358 -12.82 -14.00 -13.75
CA ALA A 358 -12.67 -15.45 -13.72
C ALA A 358 -11.63 -15.96 -14.73
N SER A 359 -11.59 -15.37 -15.93
CA SER A 359 -10.58 -15.70 -16.95
C SER A 359 -9.17 -15.32 -16.49
N VAL A 360 -8.99 -14.15 -15.86
CA VAL A 360 -7.69 -13.72 -15.32
C VAL A 360 -7.23 -14.70 -14.23
N HIS A 361 -8.11 -15.03 -13.28
CA HIS A 361 -7.77 -15.94 -12.18
C HIS A 361 -7.54 -17.39 -12.65
N MET A 362 -8.17 -17.83 -13.73
CA MET A 362 -7.86 -19.13 -14.36
C MET A 362 -6.41 -19.15 -14.86
N SER A 363 -5.99 -18.13 -15.63
CA SER A 363 -4.61 -18.05 -16.12
C SER A 363 -3.57 -17.93 -15.00
N ILE A 364 -3.88 -17.17 -13.95
CA ILE A 364 -3.01 -17.08 -12.76
C ILE A 364 -2.93 -18.44 -12.04
N ALA A 365 -4.06 -19.13 -11.88
CA ALA A 365 -4.10 -20.44 -11.23
C ALA A 365 -3.32 -21.50 -12.03
N GLU A 366 -3.31 -21.44 -13.37
CA GLU A 366 -2.46 -22.29 -14.21
C GLU A 366 -0.98 -22.02 -13.93
N SER A 367 -0.53 -20.76 -13.91
CA SER A 367 0.87 -20.44 -13.57
C SER A 367 1.26 -20.87 -12.15
N VAL A 368 0.34 -20.72 -11.20
CA VAL A 368 0.55 -21.19 -9.81
C VAL A 368 0.60 -22.72 -9.76
N GLN A 369 -0.23 -23.42 -10.54
CA GLN A 369 -0.22 -24.88 -10.62
C GLN A 369 1.11 -25.39 -11.17
N ASP A 370 1.66 -24.75 -12.20
CA ASP A 370 2.97 -25.09 -12.79
C ASP A 370 4.08 -24.93 -11.75
N TYR A 371 4.06 -23.84 -10.97
CA TYR A 371 5.00 -23.64 -9.88
C TYR A 371 4.84 -24.68 -8.76
N ALA A 372 3.62 -24.89 -8.28
CA ALA A 372 3.31 -25.78 -7.15
C ALA A 372 3.51 -27.27 -7.46
N THR A 373 3.65 -27.63 -8.75
CA THR A 373 3.96 -29.00 -9.18
C THR A 373 5.38 -29.18 -9.69
N SER A 374 6.19 -28.12 -9.69
CA SER A 374 7.61 -28.20 -10.03
C SER A 374 8.36 -29.13 -9.05
N ASP A 375 9.38 -29.82 -9.57
CA ASP A 375 10.22 -30.71 -8.75
C ASP A 375 10.89 -29.94 -7.60
N ASP A 376 11.32 -28.70 -7.86
CA ASP A 376 11.94 -27.81 -6.87
C ASP A 376 10.99 -27.49 -5.72
N PHE A 377 9.76 -27.06 -6.03
CA PHE A 377 8.75 -26.78 -5.02
C PHE A 377 8.40 -28.05 -4.24
N MET A 378 8.14 -29.17 -4.93
CA MET A 378 7.74 -30.41 -4.28
C MET A 378 8.84 -31.00 -3.40
N SER A 379 10.11 -30.87 -3.79
CA SER A 379 11.26 -31.27 -2.98
C SER A 379 11.38 -30.41 -1.72
N SER A 380 11.30 -29.08 -1.87
CA SER A 380 11.31 -28.13 -0.74
C SER A 380 10.15 -28.39 0.21
N PHE A 381 8.94 -28.53 -0.31
CA PHE A 381 7.72 -28.75 0.46
C PHE A 381 7.76 -30.06 1.26
N ARG A 382 8.23 -31.17 0.67
CA ARG A 382 8.42 -32.44 1.40
C ARG A 382 9.42 -32.30 2.55
N THR A 383 10.50 -31.56 2.33
CA THR A 383 11.50 -31.30 3.36
C THR A 383 10.89 -30.50 4.50
N GLN A 384 10.19 -29.41 4.19
CA GLN A 384 9.48 -28.59 5.18
C GLN A 384 8.48 -29.41 6.00
N GLN A 385 7.69 -30.29 5.36
CA GLN A 385 6.75 -31.16 6.08
C GLN A 385 7.46 -32.16 7.00
N GLY A 386 8.57 -32.76 6.55
CA GLY A 386 9.37 -33.69 7.34
C GLY A 386 9.97 -33.01 8.58
N ASP A 387 10.58 -31.84 8.39
CA ASP A 387 11.23 -31.07 9.45
C ASP A 387 10.21 -30.53 10.46
N LEU A 388 9.07 -30.00 9.99
CA LEU A 388 8.01 -29.49 10.87
C LEU A 388 7.38 -30.61 11.71
N LEU A 389 7.16 -31.78 11.11
CA LEU A 389 6.67 -32.95 11.82
C LEU A 389 7.69 -33.40 12.89
N PHE A 390 8.98 -33.39 12.55
CA PHE A 390 10.05 -33.73 13.49
C PHE A 390 10.13 -32.74 14.67
N GLU A 391 10.06 -31.43 14.40
CA GLU A 391 10.09 -30.39 15.42
C GLU A 391 8.86 -30.46 16.34
N LEU A 392 7.65 -30.64 15.79
CA LEU A 392 6.41 -30.82 16.56
C LEU A 392 6.42 -32.09 17.42
N LEU A 393 7.09 -33.16 16.98
CA LEU A 393 7.24 -34.41 17.73
C LEU A 393 8.33 -34.34 18.81
N THR A 394 9.28 -33.40 18.71
CA THR A 394 10.44 -33.31 19.61
C THR A 394 10.38 -32.12 20.57
N TYR A 395 9.49 -31.15 20.36
CA TYR A 395 9.36 -29.98 21.24
C TYR A 395 8.90 -30.37 22.66
N ASN A 396 9.82 -30.28 23.63
CA ASN A 396 9.64 -30.50 25.07
C ASN A 396 9.20 -31.90 25.53
N GLY A 397 9.49 -32.97 24.78
CA GLY A 397 9.31 -34.35 25.26
C GLY A 397 7.87 -34.70 25.70
N ARG A 398 6.89 -33.90 25.30
CA ARG A 398 5.47 -34.15 25.51
C ARG A 398 4.81 -34.14 24.14
N PRO A 399 4.11 -35.20 23.72
CA PRO A 399 3.34 -35.16 22.49
C PRO A 399 2.30 -34.05 22.62
N LEU A 400 2.42 -33.00 21.78
CA LEU A 400 1.31 -32.10 21.52
C LEU A 400 0.14 -32.98 21.04
N SER A 401 -1.03 -32.77 21.63
CA SER A 401 -2.19 -33.63 21.36
C SER A 401 -2.43 -33.75 19.86
N ARG A 402 -2.85 -34.94 19.41
CA ARG A 402 -3.18 -35.34 18.02
C ARG A 402 -4.10 -34.38 17.24
N SER A 403 -4.58 -33.31 17.86
CA SER A 403 -5.45 -32.28 17.30
C SER A 403 -4.85 -31.47 16.14
N LEU A 404 -3.52 -31.47 15.95
CA LEU A 404 -2.83 -30.77 14.86
C LEU A 404 -2.41 -31.68 13.69
N LEU A 405 -2.69 -32.99 13.76
CA LEU A 405 -2.34 -33.99 12.73
C LEU A 405 -3.33 -34.07 11.55
N PHE A 406 -4.19 -33.06 11.36
CA PHE A 406 -5.19 -33.05 10.28
C PHE A 406 -4.62 -32.87 8.85
N LEU A 407 -3.30 -32.88 8.67
CA LEU A 407 -2.65 -32.74 7.36
C LEU A 407 -2.12 -34.07 6.78
N GLN A 408 -2.43 -35.22 7.37
CA GLN A 408 -2.01 -36.52 6.83
C GLN A 408 -3.02 -37.19 5.88
N ASP A 409 -4.22 -36.62 5.68
CA ASP A 409 -5.25 -37.20 4.80
C ASP A 409 -5.63 -36.24 3.64
N PHE A 410 -4.65 -35.68 2.93
CA PHE A 410 -4.86 -35.00 1.64
C PHE A 410 -3.82 -35.43 0.60
#